data_AF-A0A350QYL4-F1
#
_entry.id   AF-A0A350QYL4-F1
#
_cell.length_a   1.000
_cell.length_b   1.000
_cell.length_c   1.000
_cell.angle_alpha   90.00
_cell.angle_beta   90.00
_cell.angle_gamma   90.00
#
_symmetry.space_group_name_H-M   'P 1'
#
loop_
_entity.id
_entity.type
_entity.pdbx_description
1 polymer ?
#
loop_
_entity_poly.entity_id
_entity_poly.type
_entity_poly.pdbx_seq_one_letter_code
_entity_poly.pdbx_strand_id
1 'polypeptide(L)'
;MPAYRVGRREAPPFFLMHGRFDPLIRYELSEAFANAVRESGGIALNKVYASHGHFSLIRRTTSWHLWPQPLLRDVLEFVETHGESDSKKEDPSSASSTQIASPGEDP
;
A
#
# COMPACT_ATOMS: atom_id res chain seq x y z
N MET A 1 -1.82 -9.17 -26.24
CA MET A 1 -1.07 -8.28 -25.34
C MET A 1 -0.63 -9.11 -24.14
N PRO A 2 0.66 -9.29 -23.83
CA PRO A 2 1.02 -10.06 -22.65
C PRO A 2 0.62 -9.22 -21.43
N ALA A 3 -0.18 -9.83 -20.56
CA ALA A 3 -0.55 -9.25 -19.28
C ALA A 3 0.74 -8.88 -18.55
N TYR A 4 0.78 -7.63 -18.10
CA TYR A 4 1.72 -7.12 -17.12
C TYR A 4 2.14 -8.24 -16.12
N ARG A 5 3.43 -8.39 -15.83
CA ARG A 5 3.85 -9.13 -14.63
C ARG A 5 3.56 -8.22 -13.43
N VAL A 6 2.29 -8.11 -13.02
CA VAL A 6 1.86 -7.21 -11.92
C VAL A 6 2.36 -7.72 -10.59
N GLY A 7 2.37 -9.04 -10.43
CA GLY A 7 2.96 -9.65 -9.26
C GLY A 7 4.48 -9.65 -9.37
N ARG A 8 5.13 -8.91 -8.48
CA ARG A 8 6.55 -9.12 -8.16
C ARG A 8 6.61 -9.49 -6.68
N ARG A 9 7.44 -10.46 -6.33
CA ARG A 9 7.69 -10.84 -4.93
C ARG A 9 8.17 -9.65 -4.08
N GLU A 10 8.91 -8.74 -4.70
CA GLU A 10 9.47 -7.53 -4.08
C GLU A 10 8.49 -6.34 -4.11
N ALA A 11 7.29 -6.50 -4.66
CA ALA A 11 6.29 -5.44 -4.63
C ALA A 11 5.82 -5.21 -3.19
N PRO A 12 5.46 -3.96 -2.82
CA PRO A 12 4.91 -3.68 -1.51
C PRO A 12 3.63 -4.49 -1.27
N PRO A 13 3.28 -4.80 -0.01
CA PRO A 13 2.00 -5.38 0.31
C PRO A 13 0.85 -4.51 -0.23
N PHE A 14 -0.15 -5.13 -0.84
CA PHE A 14 -1.34 -4.44 -1.34
C PHE A 14 -2.56 -4.77 -0.49
N PHE A 15 -3.33 -3.74 -0.12
CA PHE A 15 -4.68 -3.89 0.40
C PHE A 15 -5.69 -3.33 -0.58
N LEU A 16 -6.51 -4.22 -1.14
CA LEU A 16 -7.47 -3.92 -2.19
C LEU A 16 -8.87 -3.94 -1.60
N MET A 17 -9.57 -2.83 -1.75
CA MET A 17 -10.88 -2.60 -1.17
C MET A 17 -11.85 -2.31 -2.30
N HIS A 18 -12.86 -3.15 -2.47
CA HIS A 18 -13.79 -3.03 -3.59
C HIS A 18 -15.25 -3.15 -3.15
N GLY A 19 -16.14 -2.39 -3.77
CA GLY A 19 -17.58 -2.53 -3.58
C GLY A 19 -18.13 -3.69 -4.41
N ARG A 20 -19.00 -4.54 -3.82
CA ARG A 20 -19.64 -5.64 -4.56
C ARG A 20 -20.57 -5.13 -5.67
N PHE A 21 -21.20 -4.00 -5.44
CA PHE A 21 -22.21 -3.42 -6.34
C PHE A 21 -21.68 -2.20 -7.07
N ASP A 22 -20.39 -2.19 -7.39
CA ASP A 22 -19.80 -1.16 -8.24
C ASP A 22 -20.31 -1.34 -9.69
N PRO A 23 -21.10 -0.39 -10.22
CA PRO A 23 -21.66 -0.50 -11.56
C PRO A 23 -20.68 -0.12 -12.67
N LEU A 24 -19.54 0.49 -12.34
CA LEU A 24 -18.57 1.00 -13.31
C LEU A 24 -17.39 0.04 -13.47
N ILE A 25 -16.89 -0.48 -12.36
CA ILE A 25 -15.74 -1.39 -12.34
C ILE A 25 -16.16 -2.67 -11.62
N ARG A 26 -15.99 -3.79 -12.31
CA ARG A 26 -16.31 -5.11 -11.78
C ARG A 26 -15.34 -5.51 -10.68
N TYR A 27 -15.84 -5.96 -9.53
CA TYR A 27 -15.00 -6.34 -8.38
C TYR A 27 -14.07 -7.52 -8.71
N GLU A 28 -14.43 -8.35 -9.69
CA GLU A 28 -13.62 -9.47 -10.16
C GLU A 28 -12.26 -9.02 -10.71
N LEU A 29 -12.13 -7.77 -11.15
CA LEU A 29 -10.84 -7.20 -11.55
C LEU A 29 -9.89 -7.03 -10.34
N SER A 30 -10.44 -6.64 -9.19
CA SER A 30 -9.70 -6.57 -7.93
C SER A 30 -9.25 -7.96 -7.47
N GLU A 31 -10.13 -8.96 -7.61
CA GLU A 31 -9.80 -10.36 -7.32
C GLU A 31 -8.70 -10.89 -8.25
N ALA A 32 -8.81 -10.64 -9.56
CA ALA A 32 -7.82 -11.08 -10.53
C ALA A 32 -6.44 -10.46 -10.26
N PHE A 33 -6.40 -9.17 -9.91
CA PHE A 33 -5.16 -8.51 -9.53
C PHE A 33 -4.55 -9.12 -8.25
N ALA A 34 -5.37 -9.31 -7.21
CA ALA A 34 -4.91 -9.91 -5.96
C ALA A 34 -4.36 -11.32 -6.15
N ASN A 35 -5.00 -12.12 -7.01
CA ASN A 35 -4.53 -13.46 -7.37
C ASN A 35 -3.18 -13.39 -8.08
N ALA A 36 -3.05 -12.52 -9.09
CA ALA A 36 -1.79 -12.35 -9.81
C ALA A 36 -0.63 -11.92 -8.91
N VAL A 37 -0.88 -11.05 -7.92
CA VAL A 37 0.14 -10.67 -6.93
C VAL A 37 0.52 -11.85 -6.04
N ARG A 38 -0.46 -12.59 -5.51
CA ARG A 38 -0.19 -13.75 -4.64
C ARG A 38 0.54 -14.88 -5.37
N GLU A 39 0.16 -15.17 -6.61
CA GLU A 39 0.82 -16.19 -7.46
C GLU A 39 2.30 -15.87 -7.72
N SER A 40 2.67 -14.58 -7.72
CA SER A 40 4.05 -14.15 -7.87
C SER A 40 4.90 -14.22 -6.59
N GLY A 41 4.29 -14.62 -5.47
CA GLY A 41 4.90 -14.60 -4.14
C GLY A 41 4.86 -13.24 -3.43
N GLY A 42 4.12 -12.27 -3.96
CA GLY A 42 3.84 -10.99 -3.29
C GLY A 42 2.68 -11.10 -2.29
N ILE A 43 2.46 -10.04 -1.51
CA ILE A 43 1.40 -9.98 -0.51
C ILE A 43 0.26 -9.11 -1.04
N ALA A 44 -0.93 -9.69 -1.19
CA ALA A 44 -2.14 -8.94 -1.51
C ALA A 44 -3.34 -9.46 -0.71
N LEU A 45 -4.01 -8.55 -0.02
CA LEU A 45 -5.29 -8.76 0.63
C LEU A 45 -6.39 -8.10 -0.21
N ASN A 46 -7.48 -8.83 -0.44
CA ASN A 46 -8.63 -8.30 -1.19
C ASN A 46 -9.89 -8.42 -0.33
N LYS A 47 -10.59 -7.30 -0.15
CA LYS A 47 -11.83 -7.23 0.62
C LYS A 47 -12.95 -6.64 -0.22
N VAL A 48 -14.00 -7.44 -0.42
CA VAL A 48 -15.20 -7.05 -1.17
C VAL A 48 -16.30 -6.69 -0.19
N TYR A 49 -16.70 -5.41 -0.17
CA TYR A 49 -17.70 -4.88 0.74
C TYR A 49 -19.10 -5.08 0.16
N ALA A 50 -19.91 -5.90 0.84
CA ALA A 50 -21.19 -6.37 0.35
C ALA A 50 -22.22 -5.26 0.07
N SER A 51 -22.24 -4.17 0.84
CA SER A 51 -23.26 -3.11 0.73
C SER A 51 -22.75 -1.83 0.04
N HIS A 52 -21.69 -1.92 -0.77
CA HIS A 52 -21.01 -0.76 -1.33
C HIS A 52 -20.93 -0.83 -2.87
N GLY A 53 -21.22 0.29 -3.52
CA GLY A 53 -20.92 0.58 -4.93
C GLY A 53 -19.78 1.58 -5.11
N HIS A 54 -19.49 1.99 -6.36
CA HIS A 54 -18.28 2.73 -6.77
C HIS A 54 -17.90 3.90 -5.85
N PHE A 55 -18.79 4.89 -5.69
CA PHE A 55 -18.53 6.09 -4.90
C PHE A 55 -18.80 5.91 -3.40
N SER A 56 -19.47 4.83 -3.01
CA SER A 56 -19.88 4.66 -1.62
C SER A 56 -18.71 4.35 -0.69
N LEU A 57 -17.65 3.72 -1.21
CA LEU A 57 -16.39 3.54 -0.50
C LEU A 57 -15.67 4.88 -0.32
N ILE A 58 -15.47 5.64 -1.40
CA ILE A 58 -14.78 6.94 -1.37
C ILE A 58 -15.51 7.94 -0.47
N ARG A 59 -16.85 8.04 -0.59
CA ARG A 59 -17.65 8.94 0.24
C ARG A 59 -17.52 8.59 1.72
N ARG A 60 -17.37 7.32 2.05
CA ARG A 60 -17.20 6.83 3.42
C ARG A 60 -15.78 7.02 3.94
N THR A 61 -14.74 6.93 3.10
CA THR A 61 -13.35 7.28 3.45
C THR A 61 -13.05 8.78 3.35
N THR A 62 -14.04 9.65 3.21
CA THR A 62 -13.81 11.11 3.12
C THR A 62 -14.81 11.91 3.95
N SER A 63 -15.96 11.32 4.28
CA SER A 63 -16.95 11.93 5.18
C SER A 63 -16.55 11.69 6.63
N TRP A 64 -16.06 12.72 7.31
CA TRP A 64 -15.73 12.72 8.75
C TRP A 64 -16.87 12.19 9.65
N HIS A 65 -18.13 12.38 9.24
CA HIS A 65 -19.32 12.02 10.00
C HIS A 65 -19.86 10.61 9.72
N LEU A 66 -19.38 9.96 8.65
CA LEU A 66 -19.88 8.67 8.17
C LEU A 66 -18.74 7.68 7.95
N TRP A 67 -17.54 7.98 8.44
CA TRP A 67 -16.41 7.06 8.36
C TRP A 67 -16.81 5.74 9.00
N PRO A 68 -17.07 4.68 8.23
CA PRO A 68 -17.56 3.45 8.78
C PRO A 68 -16.39 2.84 9.55
N GLN A 69 -16.60 2.58 10.84
CA GLN A 69 -15.63 1.89 11.68
C GLN A 69 -14.98 0.65 11.05
N PRO A 70 -15.67 -0.22 10.27
CA PRO A 70 -15.00 -1.38 9.69
C PRO A 70 -13.92 -1.00 8.67
N LEU A 71 -14.10 0.09 7.92
CA LEU A 71 -13.21 0.42 6.81
C LEU A 71 -11.88 1.02 7.30
N LEU A 72 -11.94 1.89 8.33
CA LEU A 72 -10.72 2.37 8.98
C LEU A 72 -9.97 1.21 9.62
N ARG A 73 -10.72 0.37 10.34
CA ARG A 73 -10.15 -0.74 11.10
C ARG A 73 -9.42 -1.71 10.17
N ASP A 74 -10.00 -2.04 9.03
CA ASP A 74 -9.37 -2.92 8.06
C ASP A 74 -8.06 -2.34 7.50
N VAL A 75 -8.02 -1.01 7.26
CA VAL A 75 -6.80 -0.33 6.80
C VAL A 75 -5.75 -0.30 7.91
N LEU A 76 -6.15 0.04 9.14
CA LEU A 76 -5.24 0.08 10.29
C LEU A 76 -4.67 -1.31 10.57
N GLU A 77 -5.51 -2.35 10.58
CA GLU A 77 -5.08 -3.75 10.77
C GLU A 77 -4.08 -4.16 9.69
N PHE A 78 -4.31 -3.76 8.44
CA PHE A 78 -3.36 -4.01 7.35
C PHE A 78 -2.01 -3.30 7.59
N VAL A 79 -2.04 -2.02 7.96
CA VAL A 79 -0.83 -1.23 8.22
C VAL A 79 -0.09 -1.72 9.46
N GLU A 80 -0.78 -2.11 10.53
CA GLU A 80 -0.16 -2.71 11.72
C GLU A 80 0.50 -4.05 11.39
N THR A 81 -0.15 -4.87 10.56
CA THR A 81 0.37 -6.19 10.18
C THR A 81 1.58 -6.11 9.24
N HIS A 82 1.59 -5.12 8.34
CA HIS A 82 2.56 -5.07 7.23
C HIS A 82 3.46 -3.83 7.20
N GLY A 83 3.18 -2.81 8.00
CA GLY A 83 3.91 -1.54 8.04
C GLY A 83 5.23 -1.60 8.81
N GLU A 84 5.40 -2.53 9.75
CA GLU A 84 6.67 -2.70 10.47
C GLU A 84 7.75 -3.47 9.67
N SER A 85 7.38 -4.03 8.51
CA SER A 85 8.27 -4.84 7.67
C SER A 85 9.49 -4.06 7.12
N ASP A 86 9.38 -2.74 7.00
CA ASP A 86 10.39 -1.86 6.39
C ASP A 86 11.21 -1.03 7.40
N SER A 87 10.80 -0.97 8.67
CA SER A 87 11.44 -0.12 9.68
C SER A 87 12.78 -0.66 10.22
N LYS A 88 13.24 -1.83 9.75
CA LYS A 88 14.45 -2.51 10.27
C LYS A 88 15.56 -2.68 9.22
N LYS A 89 15.75 -1.68 8.36
CA LYS A 89 16.88 -1.62 7.41
C LYS A 89 17.55 -0.25 7.33
N GLU A 90 17.69 0.45 8.46
CA GLU A 90 18.69 1.51 8.59
C GLU A 90 19.43 1.35 9.92
N ASP A 91 20.46 0.49 9.92
CA ASP A 91 21.50 0.56 10.95
C ASP A 91 22.58 1.58 10.51
N PRO A 92 22.96 2.51 11.40
CA PRO A 92 23.75 3.70 11.09
C PRO A 92 25.25 3.42 11.24
N SER A 93 25.96 3.04 10.17
CA SER A 93 27.42 2.91 10.25
C SER A 93 28.09 2.92 8.87
N SER A 94 28.12 4.08 8.20
CA SER A 94 29.05 4.37 7.09
C SER A 94 28.91 5.81 6.59
N ALA A 95 29.18 6.78 7.46
CA ALA A 95 29.63 8.10 7.02
C ALA A 95 30.87 8.44 7.84
N SER A 96 31.95 7.73 7.50
CA SER A 96 33.29 8.00 7.99
C SER A 96 33.69 9.43 7.63
N SER A 97 34.25 10.12 8.62
CA SER A 97 34.79 11.47 8.53
C SER A 97 35.69 11.68 7.32
N THR A 98 35.38 12.69 6.51
CA THR A 98 36.39 13.39 5.72
C THR A 98 36.39 14.84 6.16
N GLN A 99 37.45 15.20 6.88
CA GLN A 99 37.80 16.58 7.21
C GLN A 99 37.99 17.37 5.90
N ILE A 100 37.25 18.46 5.73
CA ILE A 100 37.54 19.44 4.68
C ILE A 100 38.36 20.56 5.32
N ALA A 101 39.57 20.73 4.81
CA ALA A 101 40.56 21.68 5.26
C ALA A 101 40.13 23.15 5.02
N SER A 102 40.50 24.02 5.96
CA SER A 102 40.41 25.49 5.85
C SER A 102 41.22 26.03 4.67
N PRO A 103 40.70 26.98 3.89
CA PRO A 103 41.55 27.88 3.10
C PRO A 103 42.02 29.02 4.02
N GLY A 104 43.34 29.16 4.14
CA GLY A 104 44.00 30.19 4.94
C GLY A 104 43.80 31.59 4.39
N GLU A 105 43.74 32.54 5.32
CA GLU A 105 43.83 33.98 5.12
C GLU A 105 45.28 34.39 4.75
N ASP A 106 45.34 35.45 3.93
CA ASP A 106 46.35 36.50 3.84
C ASP A 106 47.67 36.29 3.07
N PRO A 107 48.32 37.37 2.57
CA PRO A 107 48.09 38.80 2.87
C PRO A 107 47.75 39.73 1.68
#